data_AF-A0A2K1R728-F1
#
_entry.id   AF-A0A2K1R728-F1
#
_cell.length_a   1.000
_cell.length_b   1.000
_cell.length_c   1.000
_cell.angle_alpha   90.00
_cell.angle_beta   90.00
_cell.angle_gamma   90.00
#
_symmetry.space_group_name_H-M   'P 1'
#
loop_
_entity.id
_entity.type
_entity.pdbx_description
1 polymer ?
#
loop_
_entity_poly.entity_id
_entity_poly.type
_entity_poly.pdbx_seq_one_letter_code
_entity_poly.pdbx_strand_id
1 'polypeptide(L)' 'MQLVMVILKGTLGISFNGNKEPAAYAEIVSMGGITKQVKRNLIATLGTILEAKLSIPRARFFLKVYDTTAAGNCSKL' A
#
# COMPACT_ATOMS: atom_id res chain seq x y z
N MET A 1 7.85 -16.75 -13.92
CA MET A 1 8.16 -16.76 -12.47
C MET A 1 7.78 -15.40 -11.90
N GLN A 2 7.00 -15.34 -10.83
CA GLN A 2 6.54 -14.08 -10.22
C GLN A 2 7.28 -13.90 -8.90
N LEU A 3 8.11 -12.86 -8.80
CA LEU A 3 8.85 -12.54 -7.58
C LEU A 3 8.01 -11.55 -6.77
N VAL A 4 7.45 -12.00 -5.65
CA VAL A 4 6.64 -11.16 -4.76
C VAL A 4 7.10 -11.38 -3.32
N MET A 5 7.41 -10.28 -2.64
CA MET A 5 7.77 -10.27 -1.23
C MET A 5 6.67 -9.58 -0.45
N VAL A 6 6.18 -10.22 0.62
CA VAL A 6 5.12 -9.69 1.48
C VAL A 6 5.63 -9.63 2.91
N ILE A 7 5.50 -8.47 3.54
CA ILE A 7 5.82 -8.26 4.96
C ILE A 7 4.54 -7.85 5.66
N LEU A 8 4.19 -8.56 6.74
CA LEU A 8 3.07 -8.21 7.61
C LEU A 8 3.59 -7.91 9.02
N LYS A 9 3.19 -6.77 9.59
CA LYS A 9 3.62 -6.35 10.92
C LYS A 9 2.38 -5.98 11.76
N GLY A 10 1.94 -6.90 12.62
CA GLY A 10 0.62 -6.88 13.26
C GLY A 10 0.53 -6.25 14.67
N THR A 11 1.60 -5.69 15.20
CA THR A 11 1.65 -5.19 16.59
C THR A 11 2.12 -3.73 16.69
N LEU A 12 2.06 -3.00 15.58
CA LEU A 12 2.38 -1.58 15.58
C LEU A 12 1.15 -0.78 16.00
N GLY A 13 1.31 0.06 17.02
CA GLY A 13 0.30 1.07 17.38
C GLY A 13 0.26 2.15 16.30
N ILE A 14 -0.68 2.04 15.36
CA ILE A 14 -0.89 3.05 14.32
C ILE A 14 -2.04 3.95 14.76
N SER A 15 -1.72 5.19 15.14
CA SER A 15 -2.73 6.22 15.40
C SER A 15 -3.05 6.95 14.09
N PHE A 16 -4.25 6.71 13.56
CA PHE A 16 -4.74 7.43 12.38
C PHE A 16 -5.70 8.53 12.82
N ASN A 17 -5.40 9.78 12.44
CA ASN A 17 -6.15 10.98 12.83
C ASN A 17 -6.37 11.13 14.35
N GLY A 18 -5.37 10.75 15.16
CA GLY A 18 -5.44 10.86 16.63
C GLY A 18 -6.31 9.79 17.33
N ASN A 19 -6.91 8.86 16.59
CA ASN A 19 -7.72 7.78 17.14
C ASN A 19 -6.96 6.43 17.10
N LYS A 20 -7.11 5.62 18.16
CA LYS A 20 -6.50 4.29 18.37
C LYS A 20 -7.26 3.13 17.73
N GLU A 21 -8.36 3.42 17.03
CA GLU A 21 -9.06 2.45 16.19
C GLU A 21 -8.14 1.80 15.15
N PRO A 22 -8.43 0.55 14.76
CA PRO A 22 -7.61 -0.23 13.84
C PRO A 22 -7.34 0.54 12.55
N ALA A 23 -6.06 0.63 12.21
CA ALA A 23 -5.57 1.31 11.01
C ALA A 23 -4.47 0.47 10.37
N ALA A 24 -4.35 0.58 9.05
CA ALA A 24 -3.34 -0.14 8.28
C ALA A 24 -2.54 0.81 7.40
N TYR A 25 -1.24 0.56 7.35
CA TYR A 25 -0.32 1.19 6.43
C TYR A 25 0.33 0.11 5.57
N ALA A 26 0.29 0.27 4.26
CA ALA A 26 0.94 -0.63 3.32
C ALA A 26 1.84 0.14 2.37
N GLU A 27 2.94 -0.50 1.99
CA GLU A 27 3.88 0.00 0.99
C GLU A 27 4.01 -1.04 -0.11
N ILE A 28 3.85 -0.60 -1.36
CA ILE A 28 4.14 -1.40 -2.54
C ILE A 28 5.31 -0.77 -3.26
N VAL A 29 6.35 -1.56 -3.46
CA VAL A 29 7.50 -1.22 -4.29
C VAL A 29 7.40 -2.09 -5.54
N SER A 30 7.38 -1.45 -6.71
CA SER A 30 7.31 -2.13 -8.00
C SER A 30 8.34 -1.55 -8.97
N MET A 31 8.87 -2.40 -9.86
CA MET A 31 9.76 -2.00 -10.94
C MET A 31 8.94 -1.72 -12.20
N GLY A 32 8.19 -0.62 -12.20
CA GLY A 32 7.32 -0.25 -13.31
C GLY A 32 5.95 -0.92 -13.28
N GLY A 33 5.08 -0.50 -14.20
CA GLY A 33 3.77 -1.12 -14.40
C GLY A 33 2.66 -0.62 -13.46
N ILE A 34 2.94 0.32 -12.56
CA ILE A 34 1.91 0.92 -11.71
C ILE A 34 1.26 2.12 -12.42
N THR A 35 0.27 1.84 -13.25
CA THR A 35 -0.60 2.88 -13.83
C THR A 35 -1.65 3.37 -12.82
N LYS A 36 -2.26 4.54 -13.04
CA LYS A 36 -3.38 5.07 -12.21
C LYS A 36 -4.54 4.07 -12.04
N GLN A 37 -4.84 3.25 -13.06
CA GLN A 37 -5.88 2.23 -12.97
C GLN A 37 -5.45 1.06 -12.08
N VAL A 38 -4.24 0.54 -12.27
CA VAL A 38 -3.66 -0.52 -11.44
C VAL A 38 -3.60 -0.08 -9.97
N LYS A 39 -3.18 1.16 -9.71
CA LYS A 39 -3.17 1.74 -8.36
C LYS A 39 -4.55 1.73 -7.71
N ARG A 40 -5.60 2.16 -8.42
CA ARG A 40 -6.98 2.15 -7.88
C ARG A 40 -7.46 0.74 -7.57
N ASN A 41 -7.19 -0.21 -8.47
CA ASN A 41 -7.55 -1.61 -8.25
C ASN A 41 -6.80 -2.20 -7.04
N LEU A 42 -5.50 -1.94 -6.91
CA LEU A 42 -4.71 -2.38 -5.76
C LEU A 42 -5.26 -1.84 -4.44
N ILE A 43 -5.60 -0.55 -4.37
CA ILE A 43 -6.18 0.06 -3.16
C ILE A 43 -7.52 -0.61 -2.82
N ALA A 44 -8.39 -0.80 -3.80
CA ALA A 44 -9.70 -1.41 -3.58
C ALA A 44 -9.59 -2.87 -3.11
N THR A 45 -8.73 -3.66 -3.75
CA THR A 45 -8.49 -5.06 -3.40
C THR A 45 -7.87 -5.18 -2.00
N LEU A 46 -6.85 -4.39 -1.70
CA LEU A 46 -6.22 -4.39 -0.38
C LEU A 46 -7.18 -3.93 0.72
N GLY A 47 -7.93 -2.86 0.48
CA GLY A 47 -8.95 -2.41 1.43
C GLY A 47 -9.98 -3.50 1.73
N THR A 48 -10.43 -4.24 0.71
CA THR A 48 -11.38 -5.36 0.89
C THR A 48 -10.77 -6.51 1.67
N ILE A 49 -9.49 -6.85 1.42
CA ILE A 49 -8.78 -7.91 2.16
C ILE A 49 -8.60 -7.51 3.63
N LEU A 50 -8.19 -6.27 3.89
CA LEU A 50 -7.96 -5.75 5.24
C LEU A 50 -9.25 -5.69 6.05
N GLU A 51 -10.34 -5.28 5.43
CA GLU A 51 -11.66 -5.28 6.05
C GLU A 51 -12.12 -6.71 6.37
N ALA A 52 -12.01 -7.65 5.42
CA ALA A 52 -12.49 -9.02 5.58
C ALA A 52 -11.64 -9.89 6.51
N LYS A 53 -10.32 -9.63 6.62
CA LYS A 53 -9.39 -10.47 7.38
C LYS A 53 -8.93 -9.86 8.71
N LEU A 54 -8.87 -8.54 8.79
CA LEU A 54 -8.31 -7.82 9.95
C LEU A 54 -9.32 -6.84 10.57
N SER A 55 -10.55 -6.77 10.05
CA SER A 55 -11.60 -5.85 10.52
C SER A 55 -11.17 -4.38 10.52
N ILE A 56 -10.31 -4.00 9.57
CA ILE A 56 -9.81 -2.63 9.42
C ILE A 56 -10.70 -1.90 8.40
N PRO A 57 -11.32 -0.76 8.75
CA PRO A 57 -12.12 0.01 7.80
C PRO A 57 -11.29 0.50 6.62
N ARG A 58 -11.85 0.41 5.39
CA ARG A 58 -11.17 0.90 4.17
C ARG A 58 -10.79 2.39 4.23
N ALA A 59 -11.53 3.18 5.01
CA ALA A 59 -11.26 4.61 5.23
C ALA A 59 -10.03 4.88 6.12
N ARG A 60 -9.58 3.88 6.89
CA ARG A 60 -8.43 3.97 7.81
C ARG A 60 -7.21 3.20 7.28
N PHE A 61 -7.14 3.06 5.97
CA PHE A 61 -6.06 2.39 5.26
C PHE A 61 -5.34 3.37 4.34
N PHE A 62 -4.00 3.37 4.40
CA PHE A 62 -3.17 4.13 3.49
C PHE A 62 -2.21 3.22 2.71
N LEU A 63 -2.15 3.43 1.40
CA LEU A 63 -1.24 2.72 0.51
C LEU A 63 -0.23 3.69 -0.11
N LYS A 64 1.05 3.53 0.27
CA LYS A 64 2.15 4.17 -0.43
C LYS A 64 2.60 3.29 -1.58
N VAL A 65 2.69 3.87 -2.76
CA VAL A 65 3.12 3.20 -3.98
C VAL A 65 4.41 3.84 -4.44
N TYR A 66 5.45 3.03 -4.58
CA TYR A 66 6.74 3.43 -5.10
C TYR A 66 7.05 2.65 -6.38
N ASP A 67 7.28 3.38 -7.46
CA ASP A 67 7.69 2.81 -8.75
C ASP A 67 9.17 3.14 -8.95
N THR A 68 10.04 2.13 -8.91
CA THR A 68 11.49 2.30 -9.03
C THR A 68 11.92 2.62 -10.46
N THR A 69 11.10 2.35 -11.47
CA THR A 69 11.40 2.62 -12.88
C THR A 69 11.17 4.08 -13.25
N ALA A 70 10.24 4.76 -12.57
CA ALA A 70 9.97 6.18 -12.78
C ALA A 70 11.14 7.12 -12.39
N ALA A 71 12.10 6.64 -11.60
CA ALA A 71 13.29 7.39 -11.20
C ALA A 71 14.36 7.52 -12.32
N GLY A 72 14.19 6.82 -13.45
CA GLY A 72 15.17 6.79 -14.55
C GLY A 72 15.32 8.09 -15.36
N ASN A 73 14.43 9.07 -15.20
CA ASN A 73 14.48 10.31 -15.99
C ASN A 73 15.14 11.51 -15.31
N CYS A 74 15.69 11.37 -14.09
CA CYS A 74 16.47 12.44 -13.44
C CYS A 74 17.99 12.24 -13.62
N SER A 75 18.43 11.99 -14.86
CA SER A 75 19.86 11.99 -15.20
C SER A 75 20.12 12.91 -16.39
N LYS A 76 19.81 14.21 -16.25
CA LYS A 76 20.52 15.36 -16.87
C LYS A 76 20.06 16.66 -16.20
N LEU A 77 20.84 17.16 -15.24
CA LEU A 77 20.96 18.57 -14.87
C LEU A 77 22.42 18.82 -14.50
#